data_AF-A0A9D2D7I6-F1
#
_entry.id   AF-A0A9D2D7I6-F1
#
_cell.length_a   1.000
_cell.length_b   1.000
_cell.length_c   1.000
_cell.angle_alpha   90.00
_cell.angle_beta   90.00
_cell.angle_gamma   90.00
#
_symmetry.space_group_name_H-M   'P 1'
#
loop_
_entity.id
_entity.type
_entity.pdbx_description
1 polymer ?
#
loop_
_entity_poly.entity_id
_entity_poly.type
_entity_poly.pdbx_seq_one_letter_code
_entity_poly.pdbx_strand_id
1 'polypeptide(L)'
;MKIVFFGDSITEANRNAADPASLGDGYVSILHEKLKNLYEDVAFECLNRGVGGNSVSDLAVRVQADVVAEKPDIVVLLAGINDVWRLKEGQTFDASAFAADFESILSAVRGSGAKLIVAAPFLFDVPDKRRFRRSFNEELGVLRPLAEKYADAYVALDEIFAGVSGSVGIAAYSADGVHPTHRASRLIADNIIKKIRKFL
;
A
#
# COMPACT_ATOMS: atom_id res chain seq x y z
N MET A 1 -13.69 -0.70 15.50
CA MET A 1 -12.51 -1.31 14.87
C MET A 1 -11.72 -0.23 14.15
N LYS A 2 -10.51 0.06 14.61
CA LYS A 2 -9.62 1.08 14.06
C LYS A 2 -8.67 0.47 13.02
N ILE A 3 -8.64 1.06 11.83
CA ILE A 3 -7.81 0.63 10.71
C ILE A 3 -6.92 1.79 10.26
N VAL A 4 -5.61 1.60 10.32
CA VAL A 4 -4.64 2.59 9.80
C VAL A 4 -4.14 2.15 8.41
N PHE A 5 -4.27 3.04 7.44
CA PHE A 5 -3.72 2.88 6.10
C PHE A 5 -2.41 3.67 6.02
N PHE A 6 -1.30 2.96 5.78
CA PHE A 6 0.04 3.51 5.81
C PHE A 6 0.73 3.29 4.47
N GLY A 7 1.27 4.36 3.89
CA GLY A 7 1.77 4.28 2.52
C GLY A 7 2.23 5.60 1.93
N ASP A 8 2.38 5.59 0.61
CA ASP A 8 2.81 6.70 -0.22
C ASP A 8 1.63 7.48 -0.85
N SER A 9 1.82 8.06 -2.04
CA SER A 9 0.80 8.82 -2.77
C SER A 9 -0.42 7.99 -3.15
N ILE A 10 -0.26 6.68 -3.38
CA ILE A 10 -1.38 5.77 -3.71
C ILE A 10 -2.33 5.67 -2.52
N THR A 11 -1.77 5.70 -1.30
CA THR A 11 -2.54 5.70 -0.05
C THR A 11 -3.03 7.11 0.28
N GLU A 12 -2.21 8.15 0.11
CA GLU A 12 -2.60 9.53 0.40
C GLU A 12 -3.82 9.97 -0.41
N ALA A 13 -3.80 9.76 -1.72
CA ALA A 13 -4.88 10.07 -2.65
C ALA A 13 -5.58 11.41 -2.36
N ASN A 14 -4.84 12.51 -2.39
CA ASN A 14 -5.35 13.87 -2.16
C ASN A 14 -6.09 14.09 -0.83
N ARG A 15 -5.82 13.29 0.22
CA ARG A 15 -6.39 13.55 1.54
C ARG A 15 -5.99 14.95 2.03
N ASN A 16 -6.90 15.62 2.72
CA ASN A 16 -6.60 16.88 3.37
C ASN A 16 -5.79 16.60 4.65
N ALA A 17 -4.50 16.93 4.64
CA ALA A 17 -3.63 16.72 5.80
C ALA A 17 -4.04 17.52 7.05
N ALA A 18 -4.79 18.62 6.89
CA ALA A 18 -5.31 19.42 8.00
C ALA A 18 -6.58 18.81 8.63
N ASP A 19 -7.20 17.82 7.99
CA ASP A 19 -8.38 17.12 8.50
C ASP A 19 -8.03 15.65 8.79
N PRO A 20 -7.91 15.26 10.07
CA PRO A 20 -7.60 13.89 10.46
C PRO A 20 -8.60 12.84 9.96
N ALA A 21 -9.84 13.24 9.65
CA ALA A 21 -10.88 12.35 9.11
C ALA A 21 -10.83 12.21 7.58
N SER A 22 -9.98 13.01 6.89
CA SER A 22 -9.88 12.96 5.44
C SER A 22 -9.23 11.66 4.97
N LEU A 23 -9.98 10.89 4.18
CA LEU A 23 -9.51 9.62 3.61
C LEU A 23 -8.99 9.73 2.18
N GLY A 24 -9.11 10.91 1.56
CA GLY A 24 -8.75 11.11 0.16
C GLY A 24 -9.76 10.55 -0.84
N ASP A 25 -9.41 10.57 -2.13
CA ASP A 25 -10.22 10.16 -3.27
C ASP A 25 -9.81 8.79 -3.87
N GLY A 26 -8.99 8.04 -3.13
CA GLY A 26 -8.40 6.78 -3.55
C GLY A 26 -9.05 5.52 -2.97
N TYR A 27 -8.26 4.45 -2.89
CA TYR A 27 -8.77 3.14 -2.43
C TYR A 27 -9.21 3.15 -0.96
N VAL A 28 -8.65 4.04 -0.13
CA VAL A 28 -8.96 4.11 1.31
C VAL A 28 -10.40 4.55 1.54
N SER A 29 -10.85 5.63 0.88
CA SER A 29 -12.23 6.11 1.02
C SER A 29 -13.24 5.14 0.39
N ILE A 30 -12.93 4.58 -0.78
CA ILE A 30 -13.76 3.54 -1.42
C ILE A 30 -13.91 2.33 -0.50
N LEU A 31 -12.82 1.89 0.12
CA LEU A 31 -12.81 0.75 1.04
C LEU A 31 -13.64 1.05 2.29
N HIS A 32 -13.45 2.21 2.90
CA HIS A 32 -14.19 2.62 4.11
C HIS A 32 -15.70 2.59 3.89
N GLU A 33 -16.18 3.17 2.79
CA GLU A 33 -17.60 3.18 2.45
C GLU A 33 -18.13 1.76 2.17
N LYS A 34 -17.35 0.92 1.50
CA LYS A 34 -17.73 -0.49 1.29
C LYS A 34 -17.81 -1.27 2.60
N LEU A 35 -16.87 -1.09 3.52
CA LEU A 35 -16.89 -1.79 4.81
C LEU A 35 -18.13 -1.44 5.63
N LYS A 36 -18.48 -0.14 5.72
CA LYS A 36 -19.69 0.32 6.42
C LYS A 36 -20.97 -0.31 5.85
N ASN A 37 -21.07 -0.40 4.53
CA ASN A 37 -22.24 -1.02 3.88
C ASN A 37 -22.28 -2.55 3.99
N LEU A 38 -21.13 -3.20 4.15
CA LEU A 38 -21.05 -4.67 4.24
C LEU A 38 -21.23 -5.19 5.68
N TYR A 39 -20.90 -4.37 6.68
CA TYR A 39 -20.84 -4.74 8.09
C TYR A 39 -21.43 -3.62 8.95
N GLU A 40 -22.74 -3.46 8.86
CA GLU A 40 -23.47 -2.36 9.52
C GLU A 40 -23.34 -2.37 11.06
N ASP A 41 -23.13 -3.55 11.65
CA ASP A 41 -22.94 -3.73 13.10
C ASP A 41 -21.51 -3.41 13.58
N VAL A 42 -20.58 -3.10 12.67
CA VAL A 42 -19.19 -2.80 13.00
C VAL A 42 -18.89 -1.33 12.76
N ALA A 43 -18.60 -0.60 13.84
CA ALA A 43 -18.10 0.76 13.74
C ALA A 43 -16.64 0.78 13.27
N PHE A 44 -16.39 1.18 12.03
CA PHE A 44 -15.03 1.34 11.48
C PHE A 44 -14.53 2.77 11.67
N GLU A 45 -13.34 2.90 12.26
CA GLU A 45 -12.57 4.13 12.30
C GLU A 45 -11.36 3.96 11.37
N CYS A 46 -11.41 4.55 10.18
CA CYS A 46 -10.30 4.48 9.23
C CYS A 46 -9.45 5.74 9.34
N LEU A 47 -8.13 5.57 9.43
CA LEU A 47 -7.15 6.66 9.42
C LEU A 47 -6.27 6.53 8.19
N ASN A 48 -6.23 7.57 7.36
CA ASN A 48 -5.31 7.63 6.23
C ASN A 48 -4.01 8.34 6.67
N ARG A 49 -2.92 7.59 6.67
CA ARG A 49 -1.55 8.04 6.97
C ARG A 49 -0.65 7.90 5.74
N GLY A 50 -1.23 8.00 4.54
CA GLY A 50 -0.48 8.13 3.30
C GLY A 50 0.23 9.49 3.20
N VAL A 51 1.44 9.50 2.66
CA VAL A 51 2.19 10.73 2.35
C VAL A 51 2.85 10.60 0.99
N GLY A 52 2.50 11.53 0.10
CA GLY A 52 2.93 11.54 -1.28
C GLY A 52 4.43 11.48 -1.44
N GLY A 53 4.87 10.52 -2.24
CA GLY A 53 6.27 10.39 -2.57
C GLY A 53 7.16 9.74 -1.52
N ASN A 54 6.62 9.31 -0.38
CA ASN A 54 7.43 8.59 0.59
C ASN A 54 7.97 7.27 0.02
N SER A 55 9.24 6.99 0.31
CA SER A 55 9.85 5.67 0.20
C SER A 55 9.62 4.85 1.48
N VAL A 56 10.04 3.59 1.48
CA VAL A 56 10.03 2.75 2.68
C VAL A 56 10.87 3.36 3.80
N SER A 57 12.02 3.97 3.49
CA SER A 57 12.85 4.66 4.50
C SER A 57 12.11 5.82 5.18
N ASP A 58 11.33 6.60 4.43
CA ASP A 58 10.53 7.69 5.00
C ASP A 58 9.43 7.15 5.93
N LEU A 59 8.80 6.03 5.56
CA LEU A 59 7.80 5.36 6.39
C LEU A 59 8.42 4.82 7.68
N ALA A 60 9.63 4.25 7.62
CA ALA A 60 10.32 3.72 8.80
C ALA A 60 10.55 4.80 9.87
N VAL A 61 10.86 6.03 9.46
CA VAL A 61 11.03 7.17 10.37
C VAL A 61 9.75 7.52 11.14
N ARG A 62 8.57 7.35 10.51
CA ARG A 62 7.29 7.81 11.06
C ARG A 62 6.34 6.72 11.54
N VAL A 63 6.67 5.43 11.38
CA VAL A 63 5.80 4.30 11.75
C VAL A 63 5.36 4.36 13.23
N GLN A 64 6.22 4.81 14.13
CA GLN A 64 5.87 4.92 15.55
C GLN A 64 4.78 5.97 15.79
N ALA A 65 4.93 7.16 15.23
CA ALA A 65 4.01 8.26 15.42
C ALA A 65 2.69 8.05 14.64
N ASP A 66 2.79 7.59 13.40
CA ASP A 66 1.64 7.54 12.49
C ASP A 66 0.84 6.24 12.61
N VAL A 67 1.44 5.17 13.15
CA VAL A 67 0.80 3.85 13.21
C VAL A 67 0.75 3.31 14.64
N VAL A 68 1.89 3.15 15.30
CA VAL A 68 1.92 2.48 16.62
C VAL A 68 1.17 3.30 17.68
N ALA A 69 1.38 4.61 17.72
CA ALA A 69 0.72 5.51 18.68
C ALA A 69 -0.81 5.54 18.54
N GLU A 70 -1.34 5.24 17.35
CA GLU A 70 -2.78 5.20 17.08
C GLU A 70 -3.48 3.98 17.69
N LYS A 71 -2.71 2.95 18.08
CA LYS A 71 -3.20 1.67 18.62
C LYS A 71 -4.27 1.01 17.71
N PRO A 72 -3.96 0.75 16.43
CA PRO A 72 -4.92 0.18 15.49
C PRO A 72 -5.19 -1.29 15.77
N ASP A 73 -6.39 -1.75 15.39
CA ASP A 73 -6.71 -3.18 15.31
C ASP A 73 -6.07 -3.79 14.06
N ILE A 74 -6.08 -3.04 12.94
CA ILE A 74 -5.55 -3.46 11.64
C ILE A 74 -4.69 -2.36 11.04
N VAL A 75 -3.56 -2.73 10.45
CA VAL A 75 -2.72 -1.87 9.61
C VAL A 75 -2.71 -2.42 8.19
N VAL A 76 -2.96 -1.54 7.22
CA VAL A 76 -2.80 -1.82 5.80
C VAL A 76 -1.59 -1.04 5.31
N LEU A 77 -0.52 -1.75 4.94
CA LEU A 77 0.70 -1.18 4.38
C LEU A 77 0.70 -1.34 2.85
N LEU A 78 0.82 -0.22 2.14
CA LEU A 78 1.06 -0.16 0.69
C LEU A 78 2.15 0.87 0.40
N ALA A 79 3.37 0.40 0.18
CA ALA A 79 4.54 1.22 -0.10
C ALA A 79 5.60 0.41 -0.86
N GLY A 80 6.56 1.12 -1.45
CA GLY A 80 7.74 0.56 -2.15
C GLY A 80 7.94 1.15 -3.54
N ILE A 81 6.87 1.58 -4.22
CA ILE A 81 6.97 2.05 -5.61
C ILE A 81 7.95 3.22 -5.79
N ASN A 82 8.09 4.10 -4.80
CA ASN A 82 9.01 5.24 -4.85
C ASN A 82 10.48 4.85 -4.70
N ASP A 83 10.78 3.73 -4.03
CA ASP A 83 12.13 3.22 -3.83
C ASP A 83 12.77 2.82 -5.18
N VAL A 84 11.94 2.44 -6.15
CA VAL A 84 12.37 2.13 -7.52
C VAL A 84 12.03 3.24 -8.52
N TRP A 85 10.82 3.82 -8.49
CA TRP A 85 10.39 4.80 -9.49
C TRP A 85 11.22 6.10 -9.45
N ARG A 86 11.83 6.42 -8.31
CA ARG A 86 12.69 7.62 -8.16
C ARG A 86 14.16 7.39 -8.53
N LEU A 87 14.53 6.16 -8.90
CA LEU A 87 15.90 5.86 -9.32
C LEU A 87 16.28 6.69 -10.55
N LYS A 88 17.40 7.40 -10.44
CA LYS A 88 18.03 8.06 -11.59
C LYS A 88 18.62 7.01 -12.51
N GLU A 89 18.77 7.37 -13.78
CA GLU A 89 19.40 6.47 -14.75
C GLU A 89 20.82 6.10 -14.29
N GLY A 90 21.14 4.80 -14.30
CA GLY A 90 22.39 4.27 -13.77
C GLY A 90 22.43 4.00 -12.26
N GLN A 91 21.41 4.40 -11.49
CA GLN A 91 21.29 3.99 -10.09
C GLN A 91 20.72 2.57 -9.98
N THR A 92 21.24 1.82 -9.01
CA THR A 92 20.73 0.50 -8.64
C THR A 92 19.85 0.60 -7.40
N PHE A 93 18.85 -0.26 -7.33
CA PHE A 93 18.06 -0.44 -6.12
C PHE A 93 18.94 -1.02 -5.00
N ASP A 94 18.89 -0.43 -3.81
CA ASP A 94 19.61 -0.94 -2.65
C ASP A 94 18.71 -1.90 -1.87
N ALA A 95 18.76 -3.17 -2.28
CA ALA A 95 17.96 -4.23 -1.68
C ALA A 95 18.21 -4.41 -0.16
N SER A 96 19.43 -4.16 0.31
CA SER A 96 19.78 -4.34 1.72
C SER A 96 19.20 -3.23 2.59
N ALA A 97 19.35 -1.98 2.16
CA ALA A 97 18.77 -0.84 2.87
C ALA A 97 17.24 -0.94 2.89
N PHE A 98 16.63 -1.25 1.74
CA PHE A 98 15.18 -1.47 1.65
C PHE A 98 14.72 -2.59 2.59
N ALA A 99 15.40 -3.73 2.61
CA ALA A 99 15.04 -4.85 3.48
C ALA A 99 15.05 -4.46 4.96
N ALA A 100 16.08 -3.73 5.40
CA ALA A 100 16.22 -3.30 6.78
C ALA A 100 15.10 -2.33 7.19
N ASP A 101 14.84 -1.31 6.37
CA ASP A 101 13.78 -0.33 6.65
C ASP A 101 12.39 -0.98 6.60
N PHE A 102 12.14 -1.83 5.61
CA PHE A 102 10.86 -2.55 5.50
C PHE A 102 10.65 -3.47 6.70
N GLU A 103 11.63 -4.31 7.06
CA GLU A 103 11.57 -5.19 8.23
C GLU A 103 11.34 -4.40 9.53
N SER A 104 11.91 -3.19 9.67
CA SER A 104 11.68 -2.32 10.82
C SER A 104 10.22 -1.89 10.96
N ILE A 105 9.57 -1.53 9.85
CA ILE A 105 8.14 -1.17 9.81
C ILE A 105 7.29 -2.39 10.19
N LEU A 106 7.53 -3.54 9.56
CA LEU A 106 6.75 -4.75 9.81
C LEU A 106 6.88 -5.19 11.28
N SER A 107 8.10 -5.11 11.82
CA SER A 107 8.37 -5.46 13.22
C SER A 107 7.69 -4.50 14.20
N ALA A 108 7.73 -3.19 13.92
CA ALA A 108 7.05 -2.18 14.75
C ALA A 108 5.53 -2.40 14.79
N VAL A 109 4.92 -2.67 13.63
CA VAL A 109 3.47 -2.94 13.56
C VAL A 109 3.12 -4.25 14.25
N ARG A 110 3.88 -5.32 14.05
CA ARG A 110 3.67 -6.58 14.79
C ARG A 110 3.79 -6.39 16.29
N GLY A 111 4.79 -5.63 16.74
CA GLY A 111 5.03 -5.33 18.15
C GLY A 111 3.93 -4.52 18.82
N SER A 112 3.12 -3.77 18.05
CA SER A 112 1.95 -3.06 18.59
C SER A 112 0.76 -3.97 18.88
N GLY A 113 0.78 -5.21 18.38
CA GLY A 113 -0.33 -6.18 18.48
C GLY A 113 -1.37 -6.07 17.38
N ALA A 114 -1.24 -5.11 16.46
CA ALA A 114 -2.15 -4.94 15.32
C ALA A 114 -2.04 -6.09 14.31
N LYS A 115 -3.15 -6.39 13.63
CA LYS A 115 -3.12 -7.26 12.44
C LYS A 115 -2.53 -6.51 11.26
N LEU A 116 -1.55 -7.12 10.60
CA LEU A 116 -0.82 -6.51 9.51
C LEU A 116 -1.26 -7.09 8.15
N ILE A 117 -1.75 -6.24 7.27
CA ILE A 117 -2.01 -6.55 5.87
C ILE A 117 -0.97 -5.82 5.02
N VAL A 118 -0.15 -6.56 4.28
CA VAL A 118 0.77 -5.98 3.29
C VAL A 118 0.15 -6.11 1.92
N ALA A 119 -0.18 -4.97 1.30
CA ALA A 119 -0.46 -4.89 -0.12
C ALA A 119 0.85 -4.52 -0.82
N ALA A 120 1.40 -5.46 -1.59
CA ALA A 120 2.62 -5.19 -2.36
C ALA A 120 2.36 -4.09 -3.40
N PRO A 121 3.37 -3.25 -3.71
CA PRO A 121 3.24 -2.25 -4.74
C PRO A 121 3.01 -2.91 -6.11
N PHE A 122 2.64 -2.09 -7.09
CA PHE A 122 2.46 -2.51 -8.48
C PHE A 122 3.10 -1.48 -9.40
N LEU A 123 3.49 -1.92 -10.58
CA LEU A 123 3.97 -1.05 -11.64
C LEU A 123 3.35 -1.55 -12.94
N PHE A 124 2.74 -0.68 -13.75
CA PHE A 124 2.27 -1.07 -15.08
C PHE A 124 3.37 -0.93 -16.14
N ASP A 125 3.28 -1.73 -17.20
CA ASP A 125 4.16 -1.63 -18.37
C ASP A 125 3.74 -0.49 -19.30
N VAL A 126 4.13 0.74 -18.95
CA VAL A 126 4.05 1.91 -19.83
C VAL A 126 5.45 2.35 -20.28
N PRO A 127 5.61 3.03 -21.43
CA PRO A 127 6.92 3.24 -22.06
C PRO A 127 7.99 3.83 -21.14
N ASP A 128 7.66 4.85 -20.34
CA ASP A 128 8.60 5.52 -19.42
C ASP A 128 8.86 4.73 -18.14
N LYS A 129 8.07 3.67 -17.86
CA LYS A 129 8.20 2.81 -16.68
C LYS A 129 8.98 1.52 -16.93
N ARG A 130 9.14 1.09 -18.18
CA ARG A 130 9.84 -0.15 -18.56
C ARG A 130 11.22 -0.30 -17.94
N ARG A 131 11.97 0.80 -17.88
CA ARG A 131 13.34 0.81 -17.33
C ARG A 131 13.40 0.40 -15.85
N PHE A 132 12.32 0.61 -15.10
CA PHE A 132 12.25 0.31 -13.67
C PHE A 132 11.87 -1.15 -13.40
N ARG A 133 11.37 -1.90 -14.39
CA ARG A 133 10.83 -3.24 -14.17
C ARG A 133 11.82 -4.20 -13.51
N ARG A 134 13.09 -4.14 -13.91
CA ARG A 134 14.12 -5.01 -13.34
C ARG A 134 14.29 -4.76 -11.84
N SER A 135 14.50 -3.50 -11.45
CA SER A 135 14.65 -3.11 -10.04
C SER A 135 13.37 -3.32 -9.24
N PHE A 136 12.20 -3.12 -9.86
CA PHE A 136 10.92 -3.39 -9.23
C PHE A 136 10.72 -4.88 -8.93
N ASN A 137 11.15 -5.77 -9.83
CA ASN A 137 11.11 -7.21 -9.58
C ASN A 137 12.10 -7.62 -8.47
N GLU A 138 13.25 -6.95 -8.38
CA GLU A 138 14.22 -7.15 -7.29
C GLU A 138 13.63 -6.71 -5.94
N GLU A 139 12.99 -5.55 -5.89
CA GLU A 139 12.23 -5.06 -4.73
C GLU A 139 11.14 -6.05 -4.29
N LEU A 140 10.32 -6.54 -5.23
CA LEU A 140 9.30 -7.55 -4.92
C LEU A 140 9.91 -8.86 -4.38
N GLY A 141 11.09 -9.24 -4.87
CA GLY A 141 11.84 -10.41 -4.41
C GLY A 141 12.32 -10.29 -2.96
N VAL A 142 12.55 -9.07 -2.48
CA VAL A 142 12.88 -8.78 -1.06
C VAL A 142 11.61 -8.62 -0.22
N LEU A 143 10.64 -7.88 -0.73
CA LEU A 143 9.41 -7.53 -0.02
C LEU A 143 8.57 -8.77 0.29
N ARG A 144 8.42 -9.71 -0.66
CA ARG A 144 7.54 -10.87 -0.48
C ARG A 144 7.97 -11.79 0.67
N PRO A 145 9.23 -12.25 0.79
CA PRO A 145 9.67 -13.06 1.92
C PRO A 145 9.47 -12.37 3.28
N LEU A 146 9.71 -11.05 3.35
CA LEU A 146 9.46 -10.27 4.57
C LEU A 146 7.96 -10.20 4.88
N ALA A 147 7.12 -9.96 3.88
CA ALA A 147 5.67 -9.96 4.07
C ALA A 147 5.15 -11.33 4.51
N GLU A 148 5.66 -12.43 3.96
CA GLU A 148 5.30 -13.81 4.37
C GLU A 148 5.72 -14.10 5.82
N LYS A 149 6.86 -13.56 6.26
CA LYS A 149 7.36 -13.71 7.63
C LYS A 149 6.54 -12.92 8.65
N TYR A 150 6.10 -11.71 8.31
CA TYR A 150 5.54 -10.77 9.29
C TYR A 150 4.06 -10.46 9.12
N ALA A 151 3.49 -10.48 7.92
CA ALA A 151 2.11 -10.08 7.72
C ALA A 151 1.11 -11.18 8.12
N ASP A 152 -0.06 -10.79 8.63
CA ASP A 152 -1.20 -11.69 8.77
C ASP A 152 -1.90 -11.96 7.43
N ALA A 153 -1.75 -11.06 6.46
CA ALA A 153 -2.23 -11.25 5.10
C ALA A 153 -1.40 -10.49 4.07
N TYR A 154 -1.27 -11.08 2.88
CA TYR A 154 -0.61 -10.50 1.73
C TYR A 154 -1.56 -10.30 0.55
N VAL A 155 -1.41 -9.18 -0.18
CA VAL A 155 -2.11 -8.87 -1.42
C VAL A 155 -1.08 -8.56 -2.51
N ALA A 156 -0.95 -9.43 -3.50
CA ALA A 156 -0.03 -9.28 -4.63
C ALA A 156 -0.64 -8.38 -5.71
N LEU A 157 -0.64 -7.06 -5.54
CA LEU A 157 -1.30 -6.14 -6.47
C LEU A 157 -0.70 -6.21 -7.89
N ASP A 158 0.62 -6.32 -8.03
CA ASP A 158 1.27 -6.42 -9.36
C ASP A 158 0.76 -7.64 -10.15
N GLU A 159 0.65 -8.81 -9.51
CA GLU A 159 0.10 -10.03 -10.13
C GLU A 159 -1.38 -9.88 -10.48
N ILE A 160 -2.17 -9.30 -9.57
CA ILE A 160 -3.61 -9.05 -9.79
C ILE A 160 -3.79 -8.14 -11.01
N PHE A 161 -3.00 -7.07 -11.11
CA PHE A 161 -3.08 -6.13 -12.22
C PHE A 161 -2.55 -6.71 -13.54
N ALA A 162 -1.49 -7.53 -13.50
CA ALA A 162 -1.02 -8.28 -14.67
C ALA A 162 -2.12 -9.18 -15.24
N GLY A 163 -2.91 -9.84 -14.37
CA GLY A 163 -4.00 -10.73 -14.78
C GLY A 163 -5.22 -10.05 -15.43
N VAL A 164 -5.43 -8.74 -15.21
CA VAL A 164 -6.62 -8.03 -15.72
C VAL A 164 -6.29 -7.00 -16.82
N SER A 165 -5.09 -6.44 -16.80
CA SER A 165 -4.73 -5.30 -17.66
C SER A 165 -4.68 -5.62 -19.15
N GLY A 166 -4.32 -6.85 -19.53
CA GLY A 166 -4.29 -7.26 -20.94
C GLY A 166 -5.65 -7.22 -21.64
N SER A 167 -6.75 -7.37 -20.89
CA SER A 167 -8.11 -7.44 -21.45
C SER A 167 -8.81 -6.07 -21.59
N VAL A 168 -8.46 -5.10 -20.76
CA VAL A 168 -9.13 -3.78 -20.69
C VAL A 168 -8.19 -2.64 -21.13
N GLY A 169 -6.87 -2.90 -21.18
CA GLY A 169 -5.84 -1.91 -21.42
C GLY A 169 -5.37 -1.21 -20.14
N ILE A 170 -4.07 -0.89 -20.09
CA ILE A 170 -3.41 -0.31 -18.91
C ILE A 170 -4.00 1.06 -18.53
N ALA A 171 -4.33 1.91 -19.51
CA ALA A 171 -4.83 3.27 -19.28
C ALA A 171 -6.14 3.30 -18.47
N ALA A 172 -6.93 2.22 -18.49
CA ALA A 172 -8.14 2.11 -17.67
C ALA A 172 -7.81 1.96 -16.17
N TYR A 173 -6.59 1.54 -15.83
CA TYR A 173 -6.12 1.31 -14.46
C TYR A 173 -5.13 2.37 -13.99
N SER A 174 -4.24 2.85 -14.87
CA SER A 174 -3.31 3.93 -14.56
C SER A 174 -2.82 4.59 -15.85
N ALA A 175 -2.81 5.92 -15.88
CA ALA A 175 -2.31 6.68 -17.04
C ALA A 175 -0.78 6.74 -17.07
N ASP A 176 -0.13 6.91 -15.92
CA ASP A 176 1.33 7.01 -15.79
C ASP A 176 1.99 5.68 -15.37
N GLY A 177 1.18 4.65 -15.15
CA GLY A 177 1.59 3.32 -14.73
C GLY A 177 1.87 3.14 -13.24
N VAL A 178 1.60 4.16 -12.42
CA VAL A 178 1.75 4.11 -10.95
C VAL A 178 0.47 4.56 -10.25
N HIS A 179 -0.07 5.73 -10.57
CA HIS A 179 -1.22 6.27 -9.86
C HIS A 179 -2.52 5.61 -10.35
N PRO A 180 -3.32 4.99 -9.47
CA PRO A 180 -4.50 4.26 -9.87
C PRO A 180 -5.65 5.21 -10.26
N THR A 181 -6.38 4.85 -11.31
CA THR A 181 -7.72 5.42 -11.57
C THR A 181 -8.71 4.92 -10.53
N HIS A 182 -9.92 5.50 -10.50
CA HIS A 182 -11.02 4.99 -9.67
C HIS A 182 -11.28 3.48 -9.88
N ARG A 183 -11.12 2.96 -11.11
CA ARG A 183 -11.27 1.53 -11.40
C ARG A 183 -10.21 0.69 -10.68
N ALA A 184 -8.95 1.10 -10.74
CA ALA A 184 -7.86 0.42 -10.05
C ALA A 184 -8.00 0.55 -8.52
N SER A 185 -8.33 1.74 -8.01
CA SER A 185 -8.59 1.97 -6.58
C SER A 185 -9.69 1.07 -6.03
N ARG A 186 -10.77 0.86 -6.79
CA ARG A 186 -11.81 -0.11 -6.43
C ARG A 186 -11.28 -1.54 -6.37
N LEU A 187 -10.43 -1.96 -7.30
CA LEU A 187 -9.86 -3.30 -7.30
C LEU A 187 -8.89 -3.51 -6.13
N ILE A 188 -8.10 -2.49 -5.77
CA ILE A 188 -7.25 -2.49 -4.57
C ILE A 188 -8.13 -2.64 -3.33
N ALA A 189 -9.16 -1.80 -3.19
CA ALA A 189 -10.10 -1.84 -2.08
C ALA A 189 -10.75 -3.23 -1.93
N ASP A 190 -11.30 -3.78 -3.02
CA ASP A 190 -11.98 -5.08 -3.00
C ASP A 190 -11.05 -6.23 -2.58
N ASN A 191 -9.78 -6.20 -2.99
CA ASN A 191 -8.81 -7.23 -2.59
C ASN A 191 -8.32 -7.08 -1.15
N ILE A 192 -8.19 -5.86 -0.64
CA ILE A 192 -7.85 -5.61 0.77
C ILE A 192 -9.04 -5.98 1.67
N ILE A 193 -10.27 -5.63 1.30
CA ILE A 193 -11.49 -6.02 2.05
C ILE A 193 -11.52 -7.54 2.25
N LYS A 194 -11.29 -8.34 1.19
CA LYS A 194 -11.24 -9.80 1.31
C LYS A 194 -10.27 -10.30 2.39
N LYS A 195 -9.20 -9.55 2.69
CA LYS A 195 -8.26 -9.88 3.77
C LYS A 195 -8.78 -9.40 5.13
N ILE A 196 -9.30 -8.17 5.22
CA ILE A 196 -9.89 -7.60 6.44
C ILE A 196 -10.99 -8.52 6.98
N ARG A 197 -11.83 -9.09 6.11
CA ARG A 197 -12.92 -10.01 6.48
C ARG A 197 -12.51 -11.22 7.32
N LYS A 198 -11.22 -11.58 7.32
CA LYS A 198 -10.70 -12.69 8.12
C LYS A 198 -10.50 -12.33 9.60
N PHE A 199 -10.59 -11.04 9.93
CA PHE A 199 -10.37 -10.48 11.27
C PHE A 199 -11.64 -9.83 11.85
N LEU A 200 -12.76 -9.93 11.13
CA LEU A 200 -14.10 -9.58 11.59
C LEU A 200 -14.76 -10.82 12.18
#